data_AF-A0A124IP58-F1
#
_entry.id   AF-A0A124IP58-F1
#
_cell.length_a   1.000
_cell.length_b   1.000
_cell.length_c   1.000
_cell.angle_alpha   90.00
_cell.angle_beta   90.00
_cell.angle_gamma   90.00
#
_symmetry.space_group_name_H-M   'P 1'
#
loop_
_entity.id
_entity.type
_entity.pdbx_description
1 polymer ?
#
loop_
_entity_poly.entity_id
_entity_poly.type
_entity_poly.pdbx_seq_one_letter_code
_entity_poly.pdbx_strand_id
1 'polypeptide(L)' 'MSRNRSLMSDNLKYEIARELGVDSIVRSEGWGGVSSRDCGNIVKKAIEIAEKSIAGR' A
#
# COMPACT_ATOMS: atom_id res chain seq x y z
N MET A 1 12.06 11.67 -19.97
CA MET A 1 10.90 10.90 -19.47
C MET A 1 10.51 11.46 -18.11
N SER A 2 9.28 11.94 -17.95
CA SER A 2 8.73 12.35 -16.65
C SER A 2 8.89 11.19 -15.68
N ARG A 3 9.61 11.42 -14.58
CA ARG A 3 9.79 10.44 -13.52
C ARG A 3 8.46 10.39 -12.77
N ASN A 4 7.52 9.54 -13.22
CA ASN A 4 6.26 9.28 -12.53
C ASN A 4 6.60 8.79 -11.12
N ARG A 5 6.63 9.72 -10.16
CA ARG A 5 6.79 9.38 -8.75
C ARG A 5 5.54 8.62 -8.35
N SER A 6 5.72 7.37 -7.94
CA SER A 6 4.63 6.59 -7.34
C SER A 6 4.10 7.35 -6.12
N LEU A 7 2.78 7.42 -5.97
CA LEU A 7 2.13 8.13 -4.85
C LEU A 7 2.52 7.55 -3.48
N MET A 8 2.87 6.27 -3.45
CA MET A 8 3.33 5.56 -2.26
C MET A 8 4.73 5.01 -2.50
N SER A 9 5.61 5.13 -1.49
CA SER A 9 6.89 4.43 -1.50
C SER A 9 6.66 2.92 -1.47
N ASP A 10 7.57 2.15 -2.07
CA ASP A 10 7.43 0.69 -2.06
C ASP A 10 7.50 0.13 -0.64
N ASN A 11 8.32 0.73 0.24
CA ASN A 11 8.36 0.35 1.65
C ASN A 11 6.98 0.47 2.32
N LEU A 12 6.27 1.58 2.10
CA LEU A 12 4.93 1.77 2.67
C LEU A 12 3.94 0.73 2.12
N LYS A 13 4.01 0.40 0.83
CA LYS A 13 3.16 -0.64 0.24
C LYS A 13 3.39 -1.99 0.91
N TYR A 14 4.65 -2.41 1.09
CA TYR A 14 4.99 -3.68 1.74
C TYR A 14 4.68 -3.71 3.24
N GLU A 15 4.76 -2.58 3.93
CA GLU A 15 4.35 -2.48 5.34
C GLU A 15 2.84 -2.69 5.49
N ILE A 16 2.04 -1.97 4.70
CA ILE A 16 0.59 -2.10 4.71
C ILE A 16 0.16 -3.51 4.25
N ALA A 17 0.83 -4.08 3.25
CA ALA A 17 0.56 -5.45 2.80
C ALA A 17 0.80 -6.48 3.90
N ARG A 18 1.83 -6.29 4.73
CA ARG A 18 2.08 -7.14 5.91
C ARG A 18 0.99 -6.96 6.97
N GLU A 19 0.57 -5.73 7.25
CA GLU A 19 -0.49 -5.45 8.23
C GLU A 19 -1.84 -6.04 7.79
N LEU A 20 -2.14 -6.00 6.49
CA LEU A 20 -3.38 -6.55 5.91
C LEU A 20 -3.30 -8.06 5.63
N GLY A 21 -2.15 -8.71 5.83
CA GLY A 21 -1.96 -10.14 5.61
C GLY A 21 -1.87 -10.58 4.15
N VAL A 22 -1.64 -9.65 3.22
CA VAL A 22 -1.53 -9.92 1.76
C VAL A 22 -0.09 -10.02 1.25
N ASP A 23 0.89 -9.81 2.14
CA ASP A 23 2.33 -9.90 1.83
C ASP A 23 2.73 -11.25 1.19
N SER A 24 2.10 -12.36 1.59
CA SER A 24 2.36 -13.68 0.99
C SER A 24 2.04 -13.69 -0.50
N ILE A 25 0.88 -13.15 -0.89
CA ILE A 25 0.44 -13.04 -2.29
C ILE A 25 1.36 -12.11 -3.07
N VAL A 26 1.71 -10.96 -2.48
CA VAL A 26 2.65 -10.01 -3.11
C VAL A 26 4.00 -10.67 -3.37
N ARG A 27 4.49 -11.52 -2.46
CA ARG A 27 5.76 -12.23 -2.63
C ARG A 27 5.70 -13.37 -3.64
N SER A 28 4.59 -14.10 -3.71
CA SER A 28 4.44 -15.24 -4.62
C SER A 28 4.08 -14.83 -6.05
N GLU A 29 3.16 -13.88 -6.19
CA GLU A 29 2.50 -13.53 -7.46
C GLU A 29 2.74 -12.06 -7.86
N GLY A 30 3.36 -11.27 -6.98
CA GLY A 30 3.48 -9.84 -7.18
C GLY A 30 2.18 -9.10 -6.89
N TRP A 31 2.20 -7.78 -7.09
CA TRP A 31 1.02 -6.93 -6.92
C TRP A 31 -0.12 -7.28 -7.89
N GLY A 32 0.17 -7.94 -9.01
CA GLY A 32 -0.84 -8.38 -9.97
C GLY A 32 -1.72 -9.54 -9.48
N GLY A 33 -1.25 -10.33 -8.51
CA GLY A 33 -2.03 -11.41 -7.89
C GLY A 33 -2.91 -10.94 -6.72
N VAL A 34 -2.69 -9.71 -6.22
CA VAL A 34 -3.48 -9.15 -5.13
C VAL A 34 -4.88 -8.80 -5.65
N SER A 35 -5.92 -9.21 -4.93
CA SER A 35 -7.29 -8.92 -5.34
C SER A 35 -7.55 -7.42 -5.41
N SER A 36 -8.46 -6.98 -6.29
CA SER A 36 -8.84 -5.56 -6.38
C SER A 36 -9.36 -5.01 -5.04
N ARG A 37 -10.02 -5.86 -4.25
CA ARG A 37 -10.50 -5.50 -2.91
C ARG A 37 -9.35 -5.21 -1.96
N ASP A 38 -8.32 -6.05 -1.97
CA ASP A 38 -7.16 -5.89 -1.10
C ASP A 38 -6.29 -4.70 -1.51
N CYS A 39 -6.16 -4.45 -2.82
CA CYS A 39 -5.56 -3.21 -3.32
C CYS A 39 -6.30 -1.98 -2.78
N GLY A 40 -7.64 -2.01 -2.79
CA GLY A 40 -8.47 -0.94 -2.20
C GLY A 40 -8.23 -0.78 -0.69
N ASN A 41 -8.11 -1.88 0.05
CA ASN A 41 -7.79 -1.87 1.47
C ASN A 41 -6.41 -1.27 1.74
N ILE A 42 -5.41 -1.56 0.90
CA ILE A 42 -4.05 -0.98 0.99
C ILE A 42 -4.11 0.54 0.85
N VAL A 43 -4.81 1.03 -0.18
CA VAL A 43 -4.96 2.48 -0.42
C VAL A 43 -5.72 3.15 0.72
N LYS A 44 -6.81 2.54 1.19
CA LYS A 44 -7.57 3.02 2.34
C LYS A 44 -6.67 3.17 3.57
N LYS A 45 -5.88 2.14 3.88
CA LYS A 45 -4.96 2.15 5.02
C LYS A 45 -3.87 3.22 4.87
N ALA A 46 -3.36 3.42 3.67
CA ALA A 46 -2.39 4.48 3.39
C ALA A 46 -2.97 5.88 3.67
N ILE A 47 -4.22 6.11 3.28
CA ILE A 47 -4.94 7.36 3.57
C ILE A 47 -5.13 7.50 5.09
N GLU A 48 -5.55 6.45 5.79
CA GLU A 48 -5.68 6.50 7.26
C GLU A 48 -4.36 6.86 7.97
N ILE A 49 -3.23 6.33 7.49
CA ILE A 49 -1.89 6.68 8.00
C ILE A 49 -1.57 8.15 7.73
N ALA A 50 -1.86 8.63 6.51
CA ALA A 50 -1.63 10.02 6.13
C ALA A 50 -2.48 10.99 6.97
N GLU A 51 -3.78 10.71 7.14
CA GLU A 51 -4.69 11.50 7.97
C GLU A 51 -4.22 11.57 9.43
N LYS A 52 -3.76 10.44 10.00
CA LYS A 52 -3.17 10.42 11.35
C LYS A 52 -1.91 11.28 11.45
N SER A 53 -1.06 11.25 10.43
CA SER A 53 0.16 12.06 10.39
C SER A 53 -0.13 13.56 10.28
N ILE A 54 -1.23 13.95 9.62
CA ILE A 54 -1.67 15.34 9.51
C ILE A 54 -2.34 15.79 10.80
N ALA A 55 -3.23 14.96 11.37
CA ALA A 55 -3.94 15.27 12.61
C ALA A 55 -3.03 15.34 13.84
N GLY A 56 -1.90 14.62 13.82
CA GLY A 56 -0.87 14.67 14.86
C GLY A 56 0.12 15.84 14.73
N ARG A 57 -0.12 16.76 13.79
CA ARG A 57 0.69 17.95 13.54
C ARG A 57 -0.09 19.21 13.92
#